data_AF-A0A523V8Y5-F1
#
_entry.id   AF-A0A523V8Y5-F1
#
_cell.length_a   1.000
_cell.length_b   1.000
_cell.length_c   1.000
_cell.angle_alpha   90.00
_cell.angle_beta   90.00
_cell.angle_gamma   90.00
#
_symmetry.space_group_name_H-M   'P 1'
#
loop_
_entity.id
_entity.type
_entity.pdbx_description
1 polymer ?
#
loop_
_entity_poly.entity_id
_entity_poly.type
_entity_poly.pdbx_seq_one_letter_code
_entity_poly.pdbx_strand_id
1 'polypeptide(L)'
;PLVSDTTYKRCFFVVDDRTCSDLLREGDIDAVVRKAVSRGLDPVRAIQMATINAAEYFRLHDRGAIAPGYMANLITINDLAKVEIDMVFYRGKLVAREGKPLFSLPPVAPELTHTVHIKPLTAKSLSLPAKRGNLGEETYPVIEIIPGQIVTKKAAEKVGIVDGVVMPDIERDILKLVVVERHKASGNIGLGLVKGFGLKKGALASSVAHDSHNIIVVGTNDLDILKAIEEVDSLQGGLVVCAGRKVLASLPLPIAGLLSPEPLEVVVSQHENVEEAAATLGNLPPAPFSILSFLALPVIPELRLTDLGLVDAVEFKLIK
;
A
#
# COMPACT_ATOMS: atom_id res chain seq x y z
N PRO A 1 -13.06 -7.71 27.28
CA PRO A 1 -13.31 -7.67 25.81
C PRO A 1 -14.21 -6.46 25.45
N LEU A 2 -13.91 -5.74 24.36
CA LEU A 2 -14.74 -4.62 23.88
C LEU A 2 -16.16 -5.09 23.47
N VAL A 3 -16.28 -6.31 22.95
CA VAL A 3 -17.54 -6.96 22.57
C VAL A 3 -18.02 -7.87 23.70
N SER A 4 -19.21 -7.60 24.21
CA SER A 4 -19.90 -8.35 25.27
C SER A 4 -21.40 -8.36 25.00
N ASP A 5 -22.15 -9.15 25.78
CA ASP A 5 -23.62 -9.20 25.77
C ASP A 5 -24.28 -7.82 25.88
N THR A 6 -23.64 -6.89 26.59
CA THR A 6 -24.14 -5.53 26.80
C THR A 6 -23.59 -4.50 25.81
N THR A 7 -22.46 -4.76 25.15
CA THR A 7 -21.75 -3.75 24.34
C THR A 7 -21.78 -4.01 22.84
N TYR A 8 -22.07 -5.23 22.38
CA TYR A 8 -21.93 -5.59 20.97
C TYR A 8 -22.74 -4.70 20.01
N LYS A 9 -23.89 -4.17 20.44
CA LYS A 9 -24.76 -3.24 19.67
C LYS A 9 -24.08 -1.90 19.36
N ARG A 10 -22.97 -1.57 20.02
CA ARG A 10 -22.16 -0.37 19.79
C ARG A 10 -20.89 -0.66 18.99
N CYS A 11 -20.75 -1.88 18.48
CA CYS A 11 -19.59 -2.32 17.71
C CYS A 11 -20.06 -2.76 16.31
N PHE A 12 -19.24 -2.49 15.30
CA PHE A 12 -19.38 -3.06 13.97
C PHE A 12 -18.00 -3.35 13.39
N PHE A 13 -17.93 -4.19 12.36
CA PHE A 13 -16.68 -4.59 11.74
C PHE A 13 -16.24 -3.65 10.62
N VAL A 14 -14.93 -3.47 10.49
CA VAL A 14 -14.25 -2.84 9.37
C VAL A 14 -13.04 -3.70 9.01
N VAL A 15 -12.63 -3.70 7.75
CA VAL A 15 -11.43 -4.44 7.30
C VAL A 15 -10.18 -3.59 7.21
N ASP A 16 -10.33 -2.25 7.15
CA ASP A 16 -9.26 -1.32 6.82
C ASP A 16 -8.61 -1.71 5.47
N ASP A 17 -7.28 -1.72 5.35
CA ASP A 17 -6.59 -2.19 4.16
C ASP A 17 -6.48 -3.72 4.10
N ARG A 18 -6.85 -4.30 2.96
CA ARG A 18 -6.58 -5.71 2.62
C ARG A 18 -5.77 -5.82 1.34
N THR A 19 -4.78 -6.70 1.33
CA THR A 19 -4.05 -7.00 0.09
C THR A 19 -4.92 -7.80 -0.87
N CYS A 20 -4.55 -7.84 -2.16
CA CYS A 20 -5.22 -8.71 -3.13
C CYS A 20 -5.16 -10.19 -2.71
N SER A 21 -4.06 -10.62 -2.08
CA SER A 21 -3.89 -11.99 -1.60
C SER A 21 -4.86 -12.30 -0.45
N ASP A 22 -5.03 -11.36 0.48
CA ASP A 22 -5.98 -11.47 1.59
C ASP A 22 -7.42 -11.57 1.08
N LEU A 23 -7.79 -10.75 0.10
CA LEU A 23 -9.12 -10.77 -0.51
C LEU A 23 -9.40 -12.13 -1.18
N LEU A 24 -8.42 -12.68 -1.91
CA LEU A 24 -8.60 -13.96 -2.61
C LEU A 24 -8.67 -15.14 -1.65
N ARG A 25 -7.80 -15.16 -0.64
CA ARG A 25 -7.61 -16.34 0.23
C ARG A 25 -8.52 -16.33 1.45
N GLU A 26 -8.80 -15.15 2.00
CA GLU A 26 -9.57 -15.02 3.24
C GLU A 26 -10.95 -14.42 3.01
N GLY A 27 -11.10 -13.47 2.09
CA GLY A 27 -12.32 -12.70 1.87
C GLY A 27 -12.25 -11.27 2.45
N ASP A 28 -13.40 -10.63 2.57
CA ASP A 28 -13.54 -9.24 3.01
C ASP A 28 -14.17 -9.20 4.43
N ILE A 29 -15.27 -8.48 4.63
CA ILE A 29 -16.04 -8.46 5.89
C ILE A 29 -16.48 -9.86 6.32
N ASP A 30 -16.80 -10.75 5.37
CA ASP A 30 -17.17 -12.13 5.65
C ASP A 30 -16.03 -12.91 6.34
N ALA A 31 -14.78 -12.61 6.00
CA ALA A 31 -13.60 -13.18 6.68
C ALA A 31 -13.54 -12.73 8.15
N VAL A 32 -13.84 -11.45 8.43
CA VAL A 32 -13.87 -10.91 9.80
C VAL A 32 -14.97 -11.58 10.61
N VAL A 33 -16.14 -11.80 10.02
CA VAL A 33 -17.24 -12.53 10.65
C VAL A 33 -16.83 -13.98 10.95
N ARG A 34 -16.29 -14.72 9.98
CA ARG A 34 -15.76 -16.10 10.20
C ARG A 34 -14.72 -16.14 11.32
N LYS A 35 -13.79 -15.18 11.33
CA LYS A 35 -12.76 -15.07 12.37
C LYS A 35 -13.36 -14.80 13.74
N ALA A 36 -14.36 -13.92 13.85
CA ALA A 36 -15.03 -13.65 15.12
C ALA A 36 -15.77 -14.89 15.65
N VAL A 37 -16.49 -15.59 14.77
CA VAL A 37 -17.23 -16.82 15.13
C VAL A 37 -16.29 -17.94 15.56
N SER A 38 -15.22 -18.20 14.79
CA SER A 38 -14.20 -19.20 15.16
C SER A 38 -13.47 -18.89 16.48
N ARG A 39 -13.49 -17.64 16.94
CA ARG A 39 -12.97 -17.20 18.24
C ARG A 39 -14.02 -17.21 19.35
N GLY A 40 -15.22 -17.72 19.09
CA GLY A 40 -16.27 -17.94 20.08
C GLY A 40 -17.33 -16.85 20.16
N LEU A 41 -17.35 -15.88 19.25
CA LEU A 41 -18.47 -14.94 19.18
C LEU A 41 -19.71 -15.65 18.61
N ASP A 42 -20.87 -15.41 19.21
CA ASP A 42 -22.15 -15.91 18.69
C ASP A 42 -22.36 -15.48 17.21
N PRO A 43 -22.68 -16.40 16.29
CA PRO A 43 -22.84 -16.10 14.87
C PRO A 43 -23.88 -15.02 14.56
N VAL A 44 -25.00 -14.99 15.30
CA VAL A 44 -26.03 -13.97 15.09
C VAL A 44 -25.50 -12.60 15.46
N ARG A 45 -24.82 -12.48 16.60
CA ARG A 45 -24.16 -11.21 17.00
C ARG A 45 -23.08 -10.78 16.01
N ALA A 46 -22.29 -11.72 15.50
CA ALA A 46 -21.29 -11.42 14.48
C ALA A 46 -21.93 -10.85 13.20
N ILE A 47 -23.04 -11.45 12.75
CA ILE A 47 -23.83 -10.92 11.61
C ILE A 47 -24.42 -9.55 11.93
N GLN A 48 -24.98 -9.33 13.13
CA GLN A 48 -25.52 -8.02 13.53
C GLN A 48 -24.43 -6.93 13.46
N MET A 49 -23.21 -7.25 13.90
CA MET A 49 -22.06 -6.34 13.82
C MET A 49 -21.61 -6.07 12.38
N ALA A 50 -21.87 -6.97 11.43
CA ALA A 50 -21.62 -6.78 10.00
C ALA A 50 -22.81 -6.15 9.24
N THR A 51 -23.97 -5.96 9.89
CA THR A 51 -25.21 -5.53 9.23
C THR A 51 -25.89 -4.39 9.99
N ILE A 52 -26.81 -4.71 10.91
CA ILE A 52 -27.69 -3.72 11.54
C ILE A 52 -26.90 -2.69 12.36
N ASN A 53 -25.83 -3.09 13.05
CA ASN A 53 -25.06 -2.16 13.88
C ASN A 53 -24.37 -1.08 13.03
N ALA A 54 -23.82 -1.48 11.88
CA ALA A 54 -23.22 -0.55 10.92
C ALA A 54 -24.30 0.35 10.29
N ALA A 55 -25.44 -0.22 9.90
CA ALA A 55 -26.55 0.54 9.34
C ALA A 55 -27.10 1.58 10.33
N GLU A 56 -27.27 1.21 11.60
CA GLU A 56 -27.70 2.12 12.67
C GLU A 56 -26.71 3.26 12.90
N TYR A 57 -25.40 2.96 12.93
CA TYR A 57 -24.36 3.97 13.09
C TYR A 57 -24.40 5.02 11.97
N PHE A 58 -24.53 4.59 10.72
CA PHE A 58 -24.59 5.47 9.55
C PHE A 58 -26.01 6.00 9.24
N ARG A 59 -27.01 5.69 10.08
CA ARG A 59 -28.42 6.09 9.89
C ARG A 59 -29.02 5.62 8.55
N LEU A 60 -28.60 4.46 8.09
CA LEU A 60 -29.12 3.81 6.88
C LEU A 60 -30.36 2.99 7.25
N HIS A 61 -31.48 3.70 7.44
CA HIS A 61 -32.75 3.13 7.93
C HIS A 61 -33.45 2.17 6.94
N ASP A 62 -32.89 2.00 5.74
CA ASP A 62 -33.40 1.17 4.66
C ASP A 62 -32.63 -0.16 4.50
N ARG A 63 -31.64 -0.48 5.35
CA ARG A 63 -30.81 -1.69 5.22
C ARG A 63 -30.27 -2.20 6.56
N GLY A 64 -29.58 -3.34 6.53
CA GLY A 64 -28.98 -3.98 7.70
C GLY A 64 -29.90 -4.97 8.43
N ALA A 65 -31.16 -5.10 8.03
CA ALA A 65 -32.11 -6.09 8.53
C ALA A 65 -33.04 -6.60 7.42
N ILE A 66 -33.76 -7.68 7.70
CA ILE A 66 -34.77 -8.27 6.81
C ILE A 66 -36.16 -7.90 7.34
N ALA A 67 -36.79 -6.89 6.75
CA ALA A 67 -38.12 -6.42 7.12
C ALA A 67 -38.82 -5.70 5.94
N PRO A 68 -40.17 -5.61 5.92
CA PRO A 68 -40.87 -4.80 4.93
C PRO A 68 -40.36 -3.36 4.90
N GLY A 69 -40.15 -2.83 3.69
CA GLY A 69 -39.60 -1.48 3.47
C GLY A 69 -38.07 -1.40 3.44
N TYR A 70 -37.35 -2.47 3.81
CA TYR A 70 -35.90 -2.52 3.70
C TYR A 70 -35.48 -2.97 2.29
N MET A 71 -34.31 -2.50 1.86
CA MET A 71 -33.67 -2.90 0.62
C MET A 71 -33.32 -4.39 0.69
N ALA A 72 -33.72 -5.14 -0.35
CA ALA A 72 -33.47 -6.57 -0.46
C ALA A 72 -32.00 -6.88 -0.83
N ASN A 73 -31.08 -6.44 0.03
CA ASN A 73 -29.69 -6.87 0.05
C ASN A 73 -29.60 -8.06 1.00
N LEU A 74 -29.60 -9.26 0.45
CA LEU A 74 -29.79 -10.50 1.21
C LEU A 74 -28.66 -11.46 0.88
N ILE A 75 -28.35 -12.33 1.84
CA ILE A 75 -27.51 -13.50 1.62
C ILE A 75 -28.25 -14.74 2.12
N THR A 76 -28.08 -15.88 1.45
CA THR A 76 -28.41 -17.19 2.02
C THR A 76 -27.14 -17.85 2.52
N ILE A 77 -27.24 -18.55 3.65
CA ILE A 77 -26.10 -19.18 4.32
C ILE A 77 -26.46 -20.65 4.51
N ASN A 78 -25.61 -21.55 4.01
CA ASN A 78 -25.78 -23.01 4.17
C ASN A 78 -25.43 -23.45 5.60
N ASP A 79 -24.38 -22.87 6.17
CA ASP A 79 -23.88 -23.16 7.51
C ASP A 79 -23.54 -21.85 8.21
N LEU A 80 -24.35 -21.48 9.20
CA LEU A 80 -24.21 -20.23 9.94
C LEU A 80 -22.94 -20.21 10.80
N ALA A 81 -22.48 -21.35 11.31
CA ALA A 81 -21.27 -21.43 12.13
C ALA A 81 -20.00 -21.26 11.28
N LYS A 82 -20.04 -21.69 10.01
CA LYS A 82 -18.94 -21.50 9.05
C LYS A 82 -19.08 -20.23 8.21
N VAL A 83 -20.24 -19.59 8.24
CA VAL A 83 -20.60 -18.44 7.38
C VAL A 83 -20.40 -18.81 5.90
N GLU A 84 -20.91 -19.99 5.52
CA GLU A 84 -20.84 -20.48 4.14
C GLU A 84 -21.97 -19.86 3.31
N ILE A 85 -21.66 -18.82 2.54
CA ILE A 85 -22.61 -18.06 1.74
C ILE A 85 -22.94 -18.81 0.44
N ASP A 86 -24.22 -18.99 0.18
CA ASP A 86 -24.74 -19.69 -1.00
C ASP A 86 -25.17 -18.70 -2.09
N MET A 87 -26.14 -17.83 -1.82
CA MET A 87 -26.64 -16.82 -2.75
C MET A 87 -26.47 -15.42 -2.19
N VAL A 88 -26.17 -14.46 -3.07
CA VAL A 88 -26.13 -13.03 -2.76
C VAL A 88 -27.14 -12.29 -3.62
N PHE A 89 -27.98 -11.49 -2.99
CA PHE A 89 -28.95 -10.63 -3.63
C PHE A 89 -28.59 -9.17 -3.38
N TYR A 90 -28.66 -8.36 -4.44
CA TYR A 90 -28.54 -6.90 -4.35
C TYR A 90 -29.80 -6.27 -4.93
N ARG A 91 -30.53 -5.49 -4.11
CA ARG A 91 -31.82 -4.88 -4.48
C ARG A 91 -32.81 -5.91 -5.07
N GLY A 92 -32.87 -7.10 -4.47
CA GLY A 92 -33.78 -8.18 -4.85
C GLY A 92 -33.37 -8.98 -6.09
N LYS A 93 -32.22 -8.67 -6.71
CA LYS A 93 -31.68 -9.44 -7.84
C LYS A 93 -30.59 -10.37 -7.37
N LEU A 94 -30.63 -11.64 -7.80
CA LEU A 94 -29.54 -12.59 -7.57
C LEU A 94 -28.30 -12.12 -8.33
N VAL A 95 -27.21 -11.83 -7.60
CA VAL A 95 -25.96 -11.29 -8.16
C VAL A 95 -24.77 -12.22 -7.96
N ALA A 96 -24.85 -13.20 -7.06
CA ALA A 96 -23.85 -14.26 -6.96
C ALA A 96 -24.50 -15.55 -6.48
N ARG A 97 -23.93 -16.69 -6.87
CA ARG A 97 -24.35 -18.01 -6.41
C ARG A 97 -23.13 -18.95 -6.37
N GLU A 98 -23.00 -19.72 -5.30
CA GLU A 98 -21.94 -20.73 -5.13
C GLU A 98 -20.54 -20.13 -5.36
N GLY A 99 -20.31 -18.93 -4.78
CA GLY A 99 -19.06 -18.18 -4.91
C GLY A 99 -18.82 -17.52 -6.28
N LYS A 100 -19.73 -17.65 -7.25
CA LYS A 100 -19.56 -17.08 -8.60
C LYS A 100 -20.39 -15.82 -8.79
N PRO A 101 -19.79 -14.71 -9.27
CA PRO A 101 -20.57 -13.54 -9.63
C PRO A 101 -21.44 -13.82 -10.87
N LEU A 102 -22.65 -13.27 -10.87
CA LEU A 102 -23.62 -13.32 -11.96
C LEU A 102 -23.78 -11.94 -12.63
N PHE A 103 -22.79 -11.06 -12.43
CA PHE A 103 -22.72 -9.73 -13.03
C PHE A 103 -21.39 -9.57 -13.75
N SER A 104 -21.36 -8.65 -14.72
CA SER A 104 -20.14 -8.20 -15.37
C SER A 104 -19.58 -6.96 -14.67
N LEU A 105 -18.26 -6.81 -14.67
CA LEU A 105 -17.62 -5.58 -14.23
C LEU A 105 -17.98 -4.42 -15.18
N PRO A 106 -18.22 -3.21 -14.66
CA PRO A 106 -18.34 -2.04 -15.51
C PRO A 106 -17.00 -1.74 -16.18
N PRO A 107 -16.99 -1.09 -17.36
CA PRO A 107 -15.75 -0.66 -18.00
C PRO A 107 -15.05 0.40 -17.13
N VAL A 108 -13.72 0.43 -17.20
CA VAL A 108 -12.91 1.45 -16.55
C VAL A 108 -13.16 2.80 -17.24
N ALA A 109 -13.42 3.83 -16.44
CA ALA A 109 -13.60 5.19 -16.94
C ALA A 109 -12.27 5.75 -17.48
N PRO A 110 -12.21 6.33 -18.71
CA PRO A 110 -10.96 6.81 -19.30
C PRO A 110 -10.20 7.83 -18.45
N GLU A 111 -10.90 8.64 -17.66
CA GLU A 111 -10.32 9.63 -16.74
C GLU A 111 -9.53 9.00 -15.57
N LEU A 112 -9.73 7.70 -15.32
CA LEU A 112 -8.98 6.95 -14.32
C LEU A 112 -7.74 6.27 -14.91
N THR A 113 -7.51 6.34 -16.22
CA THR A 113 -6.31 5.76 -16.84
C THR A 113 -5.33 6.86 -17.24
N HIS A 114 -4.10 6.48 -17.56
CA HIS A 114 -3.04 7.39 -17.96
C HIS A 114 -2.77 8.52 -16.94
N THR A 115 -2.82 8.20 -15.65
CA THR A 115 -2.71 9.18 -14.56
C THR A 115 -1.28 9.42 -14.08
N VAL A 116 -0.29 8.73 -14.66
CA VAL A 116 1.12 8.91 -14.31
C VAL A 116 1.75 9.89 -15.29
N HIS A 117 2.11 11.05 -14.75
CA HIS A 117 2.67 12.18 -15.48
C HIS A 117 3.93 12.65 -14.77
N ILE A 118 5.09 12.17 -15.24
CA ILE A 118 6.39 12.59 -14.73
C ILE A 118 7.12 13.48 -15.73
N LYS A 119 7.96 14.39 -15.22
CA LYS A 119 8.97 15.04 -16.07
C LYS A 119 10.10 14.06 -16.36
N PRO A 120 10.77 14.16 -17.52
CA PRO A 120 11.96 13.37 -17.81
C PRO A 120 13.02 13.50 -16.70
N LEU A 121 13.51 12.36 -16.23
CA LEU A 121 14.50 12.27 -15.16
C LEU A 121 15.86 11.88 -15.71
N THR A 122 16.91 12.30 -15.01
CA THR A 122 18.29 11.88 -15.27
C THR A 122 18.94 11.45 -13.96
N ALA A 123 20.11 10.81 -14.02
CA ALA A 123 20.86 10.47 -12.80
C ALA A 123 21.15 11.71 -11.94
N LYS A 124 21.34 12.88 -12.57
CA LYS A 124 21.52 14.15 -11.87
C LYS A 124 20.27 14.57 -11.08
N SER A 125 19.08 14.20 -11.53
CA SER A 125 17.81 14.45 -10.83
C SER A 125 17.71 13.69 -9.50
N LEU A 126 18.50 12.62 -9.32
CA LEU A 126 18.56 11.80 -8.09
C LEU A 126 19.75 12.13 -7.19
N SER A 127 20.51 13.18 -7.54
CA SER A 127 21.68 13.60 -6.77
C SER A 127 21.27 14.25 -5.45
N LEU A 128 21.80 13.71 -4.35
CA LEU A 128 21.67 14.27 -3.00
C LEU A 128 22.92 15.10 -2.69
N PRO A 129 22.91 16.43 -2.85
CA PRO A 129 24.09 17.24 -2.60
C PRO A 129 24.45 17.25 -1.11
N ALA A 130 25.73 17.06 -0.80
CA ALA A 130 26.26 17.23 0.55
C ALA A 130 26.14 18.70 1.00
N LYS A 131 25.77 18.96 2.26
CA LYS A 131 25.60 20.34 2.75
C LYS A 131 26.95 21.00 3.07
N ARG A 132 27.95 20.21 3.47
CA ARG A 132 29.25 20.72 3.95
C ARG A 132 30.39 20.68 2.92
N GLY A 133 30.11 20.40 1.64
CA GLY A 133 31.17 20.24 0.62
C GLY A 133 32.06 19.01 0.89
N ASN A 134 33.07 18.77 0.04
CA ASN A 134 33.90 17.55 -0.13
C ASN A 134 34.67 17.01 1.11
N LEU A 135 34.09 17.02 2.30
CA LEU A 135 34.51 16.18 3.42
C LEU A 135 33.99 14.77 3.10
N GLY A 136 34.84 13.75 3.09
CA GLY A 136 34.47 12.39 2.65
C GLY A 136 33.29 11.75 3.39
N GLU A 137 32.81 12.35 4.49
CA GLU A 137 31.61 11.94 5.22
C GLU A 137 30.83 13.16 5.76
N GLU A 138 29.51 13.02 5.89
CA GLU A 138 28.61 13.97 6.53
C GLU A 138 27.59 13.26 7.44
N THR A 139 27.10 13.94 8.48
CA THR A 139 25.95 13.46 9.26
C THR A 139 24.65 13.87 8.59
N TYR A 140 23.85 12.89 8.17
CA TYR A 140 22.61 13.10 7.41
C TYR A 140 21.39 12.55 8.18
N PRO A 141 20.23 13.22 8.13
CA PRO A 141 19.00 12.67 8.70
C PRO A 141 18.49 11.47 7.88
N VAL A 142 18.28 10.34 8.54
CA VAL A 142 17.85 9.08 7.92
C VAL A 142 16.52 8.64 8.54
N ILE A 143 15.61 8.16 7.70
CA ILE A 143 14.38 7.50 8.14
C ILE A 143 14.75 6.08 8.59
N GLU A 144 14.68 5.80 9.90
CA GLU A 144 14.98 4.46 10.43
C GLU A 144 13.68 3.66 10.63
N ILE A 145 13.56 2.54 9.92
CA ILE A 145 12.42 1.63 10.02
C ILE A 145 12.48 0.89 11.35
N ILE A 146 11.34 0.82 12.04
CA ILE A 146 11.17 -0.03 13.22
C ILE A 146 10.47 -1.32 12.77
N PRO A 147 11.10 -2.49 12.93
CA PRO A 147 10.51 -3.75 12.50
C PRO A 147 9.10 -3.97 13.07
N GLY A 148 8.16 -4.31 12.18
CA GLY A 148 6.76 -4.59 12.54
C GLY A 148 5.94 -3.36 12.92
N GLN A 149 6.42 -2.13 12.67
CA GLN A 149 5.70 -0.90 12.96
C GLN A 149 5.66 0.04 11.76
N ILE A 150 4.55 0.78 11.63
CA ILE A 150 4.38 1.83 10.61
C ILE A 150 5.09 3.12 11.03
N VAL A 151 5.32 3.32 12.34
CA VAL A 151 6.11 4.46 12.84
C VAL A 151 7.60 4.28 12.51
N THR A 152 8.28 5.39 12.29
CA THR A 152 9.73 5.42 12.04
C THR A 152 10.43 6.24 13.11
N LYS A 153 11.74 6.09 13.18
CA LYS A 153 12.60 6.90 14.04
C LYS A 153 13.43 7.86 13.20
N LYS A 154 13.65 9.06 13.73
CA LYS A 154 14.65 10.00 13.22
C LYS A 154 16.04 9.56 13.64
N ALA A 155 16.86 9.14 12.69
CA ALA A 155 18.27 8.81 12.93
C ALA A 155 19.17 9.88 12.30
N ALA A 156 20.36 10.08 12.90
CA ALA A 156 21.41 10.92 12.34
C ALA A 156 22.63 10.02 12.09
N GLU A 157 22.87 9.68 10.82
CA GLU A 157 23.87 8.70 10.43
C GLU A 157 25.03 9.37 9.68
N LYS A 158 26.25 8.88 9.89
CA LYS A 158 27.40 9.28 9.06
C LYS A 158 27.34 8.56 7.72
N VAL A 159 27.30 9.31 6.63
CA VAL A 159 27.19 8.80 5.26
C VAL A 159 28.36 9.29 4.42
N GLY A 160 28.82 8.42 3.51
CA GLY A 160 29.93 8.74 2.63
C GLY A 160 29.56 9.77 1.57
N ILE A 161 30.53 10.57 1.16
CA ILE A 161 30.40 11.56 0.09
C ILE A 161 31.38 11.23 -1.02
N VAL A 162 30.87 11.19 -2.25
CA VAL A 162 31.69 11.06 -3.47
C VAL A 162 31.31 12.19 -4.41
N ASP A 163 32.30 12.97 -4.87
CA ASP A 163 32.11 14.12 -5.76
C ASP A 163 31.02 15.11 -5.30
N GLY A 164 30.94 15.33 -3.98
CA GLY A 164 29.96 16.25 -3.37
C GLY A 164 28.54 15.68 -3.26
N VAL A 165 28.34 14.40 -3.54
CA VAL A 165 27.04 13.71 -3.48
C VAL A 165 27.04 12.69 -2.33
N VAL A 166 25.95 12.67 -1.57
CA VAL A 166 25.70 11.68 -0.52
C VAL A 166 25.41 10.32 -1.14
N MET A 167 26.16 9.32 -0.70
CA MET A 167 26.08 7.95 -1.21
C MET A 167 25.32 7.03 -0.24
N PRO A 168 24.54 6.05 -0.75
CA PRO A 168 24.01 4.98 0.07
C PRO A 168 25.15 4.11 0.63
N ASP A 169 24.92 3.51 1.80
CA ASP A 169 25.81 2.56 2.44
C ASP A 169 25.08 1.22 2.62
N ILE A 170 25.26 0.33 1.64
CA ILE A 170 24.54 -0.94 1.55
C ILE A 170 24.92 -1.90 2.69
N GLU A 171 26.17 -1.84 3.18
CA GLU A 171 26.64 -2.69 4.27
C GLU A 171 25.96 -2.32 5.59
N ARG A 172 25.80 -1.02 5.84
CA ARG A 172 25.06 -0.49 7.00
C ARG A 172 23.55 -0.36 6.76
N ASP A 173 23.07 -0.85 5.62
CA ASP A 173 21.66 -0.81 5.20
C ASP A 173 21.08 0.62 5.20
N ILE A 174 21.84 1.58 4.70
CA ILE A 174 21.40 2.96 4.47
C ILE A 174 21.20 3.13 2.96
N LEU A 175 19.95 3.15 2.53
CA LEU A 175 19.58 3.14 1.12
C LEU A 175 19.01 4.48 0.68
N LYS A 176 19.06 4.74 -0.62
CA LYS A 176 18.42 5.93 -1.19
C LYS A 176 16.92 5.72 -1.29
N LEU A 177 16.16 6.73 -0.86
CA LEU A 177 14.71 6.80 -0.99
C LEU A 177 14.37 8.01 -1.87
N VAL A 178 13.47 7.81 -2.82
CA VAL A 178 13.08 8.80 -3.82
C VAL A 178 11.56 8.86 -3.89
N VAL A 179 10.99 10.06 -3.90
CA VAL A 179 9.58 10.29 -4.20
C VAL A 179 9.47 11.24 -5.39
N VAL A 180 8.86 10.78 -6.49
CA VAL A 180 8.66 11.57 -7.72
C VAL A 180 7.20 11.97 -7.84
N GLU A 181 6.96 13.27 -7.97
CA GLU A 181 5.62 13.78 -8.23
C GLU A 181 5.11 13.32 -9.60
N ARG A 182 3.91 12.75 -9.63
CA ARG A 182 3.38 12.09 -10.83
C ARG A 182 2.00 12.54 -11.28
N HIS A 183 1.39 13.51 -10.63
CA HIS A 183 0.02 13.95 -10.95
C HIS A 183 0.00 15.12 -11.94
N LYS A 184 1.01 15.99 -11.88
CA LYS A 184 1.05 17.26 -12.63
C LYS A 184 2.32 17.43 -13.45
N ALA A 185 3.22 16.44 -13.46
CA ALA A 185 4.55 16.58 -14.02
C ALA A 185 5.24 17.88 -13.55
N SER A 186 5.11 18.21 -12.26
CA SER A 186 5.71 19.41 -11.67
C SER A 186 7.24 19.37 -11.76
N GLY A 187 7.82 18.18 -11.69
CA GLY A 187 9.26 17.95 -11.56
C GLY A 187 9.76 17.96 -10.11
N ASN A 188 8.84 18.00 -9.15
CA ASN A 188 9.19 17.83 -7.75
C ASN A 188 9.72 16.41 -7.52
N ILE A 189 10.85 16.33 -6.82
CA ILE A 189 11.50 15.09 -6.44
C ILE A 189 11.97 15.24 -5.00
N GLY A 190 11.43 14.41 -4.13
CA GLY A 190 11.94 14.21 -2.80
C GLY A 190 13.07 13.21 -2.80
N LEU A 191 14.17 13.55 -2.16
CA LEU A 191 15.31 12.66 -1.99
C LEU A 191 15.64 12.53 -0.51
N GLY A 192 15.92 11.31 -0.07
CA GLY A 192 16.28 11.02 1.30
C GLY A 192 17.01 9.69 1.43
N LEU A 193 17.24 9.30 2.68
CA LEU A 193 17.84 8.01 3.02
C LEU A 193 16.92 7.26 3.97
N VAL A 194 16.88 5.94 3.83
CA VAL A 194 16.15 5.02 4.70
C VAL A 194 17.08 3.93 5.22
N LYS A 195 16.90 3.54 6.48
CA LYS A 195 17.67 2.47 7.13
C LYS A 195 16.75 1.37 7.64
N GLY A 196 17.18 0.11 7.49
CA GLY A 196 16.44 -1.06 7.96
C GLY A 196 15.55 -1.71 6.89
N PHE A 197 15.75 -1.40 5.61
CA PHE A 197 14.96 -1.97 4.51
C PHE A 197 15.57 -3.26 3.94
N GLY A 198 16.89 -3.45 4.03
CA GLY A 198 17.56 -4.73 3.79
C GLY A 198 17.95 -5.05 2.35
N LEU A 199 17.78 -4.15 1.38
CA LEU A 199 18.24 -4.38 0.00
C LEU A 199 19.77 -4.41 -0.08
N LYS A 200 20.30 -5.37 -0.85
CA LYS A 200 21.75 -5.49 -1.14
C LYS A 200 22.10 -5.15 -2.59
N LYS A 201 21.11 -5.10 -3.47
CA LYS A 201 21.22 -4.66 -4.87
C LYS A 201 19.86 -4.23 -5.39
N GLY A 202 19.82 -3.55 -6.52
CA GLY A 202 18.57 -3.20 -7.18
C GLY A 202 17.77 -2.08 -6.52
N ALA A 203 16.50 -2.00 -6.90
CA ALA A 203 15.51 -1.04 -6.42
C ALA A 203 14.09 -1.64 -6.45
N LEU A 204 13.24 -1.16 -5.55
CA LEU A 204 11.79 -1.43 -5.53
C LEU A 204 11.06 -0.10 -5.73
N ALA A 205 10.09 -0.07 -6.64
CA ALA A 205 9.24 1.10 -6.89
C ALA A 205 7.75 0.78 -6.74
N SER A 206 6.98 1.77 -6.30
CA SER A 206 5.53 1.70 -6.15
C SER A 206 4.89 3.03 -6.50
N SER A 207 3.76 3.02 -7.21
CA SER A 207 2.86 4.18 -7.30
C SER A 207 1.80 4.21 -6.18
N VAL A 208 1.71 3.16 -5.38
CA VAL A 208 0.92 3.11 -4.15
C VAL A 208 1.80 3.62 -3.01
N ALA A 209 1.67 4.91 -2.71
CA ALA A 209 2.42 5.59 -1.64
C ALA A 209 1.48 6.47 -0.80
N HIS A 210 1.04 5.98 0.36
CA HIS A 210 0.03 6.65 1.16
C HIS A 210 0.46 8.07 1.53
N ASP A 211 -0.38 9.11 1.45
CA ASP A 211 -1.71 9.17 0.79
C ASP A 211 -1.67 10.07 -0.46
N SER A 212 -0.50 10.64 -0.77
CA SER A 212 -0.32 11.45 -1.98
C SER A 212 -0.22 10.59 -3.24
N HIS A 213 0.12 9.30 -3.09
CA HIS A 213 0.29 8.32 -4.16
C HIS A 213 1.20 8.81 -5.29
N ASN A 214 2.28 9.50 -4.94
CA ASN A 214 3.40 9.75 -5.83
C ASN A 214 4.21 8.47 -6.06
N ILE A 215 5.12 8.45 -7.04
CA ILE A 215 6.00 7.28 -7.22
C ILE A 215 7.02 7.30 -6.09
N ILE A 216 7.09 6.24 -5.29
CA ILE A 216 8.12 6.05 -4.26
C ILE A 216 9.05 4.91 -4.68
N VAL A 217 10.35 5.11 -4.51
CA VAL A 217 11.39 4.14 -4.86
C VAL A 217 12.44 4.07 -3.77
N VAL A 218 12.76 2.86 -3.33
CA VAL A 218 13.95 2.58 -2.51
C VAL A 218 14.95 1.82 -3.35
N GLY A 219 16.23 2.17 -3.27
CA GLY A 219 17.24 1.50 -4.07
C GLY A 219 18.67 1.71 -3.59
N THR A 220 19.53 0.84 -4.12
CA THR A 220 20.97 0.79 -3.82
C THR A 220 21.79 1.71 -4.71
N ASN A 221 21.28 2.10 -5.87
CA ASN A 221 21.97 2.93 -6.85
C ASN A 221 20.98 3.65 -7.79
N ASP A 222 21.42 4.76 -8.36
CA ASP A 222 20.56 5.64 -9.16
C ASP A 222 20.10 5.02 -10.48
N LEU A 223 20.90 4.12 -11.06
CA LEU A 223 20.56 3.52 -12.36
C LEU A 223 19.39 2.54 -12.24
N ASP A 224 19.35 1.74 -11.18
CA ASP A 224 18.22 0.85 -10.89
C ASP A 224 16.99 1.62 -10.46
N ILE A 225 17.16 2.71 -9.68
CA ILE A 225 16.06 3.60 -9.30
C ILE A 225 15.42 4.22 -10.54
N LEU A 226 16.22 4.81 -11.44
CA LEU A 226 15.70 5.38 -12.69
C LEU A 226 14.94 4.36 -13.52
N LYS A 227 15.52 3.16 -13.71
CA LYS A 227 14.87 2.12 -14.49
C LYS A 227 13.53 1.68 -13.87
N ALA A 228 13.45 1.63 -12.54
CA ALA A 228 12.20 1.32 -11.85
C ALA A 228 11.15 2.44 -12.03
N ILE A 229 11.56 3.73 -11.98
CA ILE A 229 10.65 4.86 -12.23
C ILE A 229 10.14 4.84 -13.68
N GLU A 230 11.03 4.63 -14.65
CA GLU A 230 10.68 4.50 -16.08
C GLU A 230 9.67 3.39 -16.31
N GLU A 231 9.82 2.26 -15.61
CA GLU A 231 8.89 1.14 -15.74
C GLU A 231 7.53 1.46 -15.12
N VAL A 232 7.48 2.10 -13.94
CA VAL A 232 6.21 2.53 -13.33
C VAL A 232 5.47 3.50 -14.25
N ASP A 233 6.18 4.44 -14.89
CA ASP A 233 5.61 5.34 -15.89
C ASP A 233 5.08 4.57 -17.11
N SER A 234 5.86 3.63 -17.66
CA SER A 234 5.43 2.78 -18.79
C SER A 234 4.18 1.96 -18.46
N LEU A 235 4.04 1.49 -17.23
CA LEU A 235 2.87 0.71 -16.76
C LEU A 235 1.67 1.59 -16.41
N GLN A 236 1.86 2.92 -16.36
CA GLN A 236 0.89 3.89 -15.82
C GLN A 236 0.51 3.58 -14.36
N GLY A 237 1.52 3.17 -13.59
CA GLY A 237 1.44 2.83 -12.19
C GLY A 237 1.55 1.33 -11.95
N GLY A 238 1.97 0.96 -10.75
CA GLY A 238 2.24 -0.42 -10.39
C GLY A 238 3.31 -0.58 -9.32
N LEU A 239 3.67 -1.84 -9.11
CA LEU A 239 4.83 -2.25 -8.33
C LEU A 239 5.91 -2.76 -9.29
N VAL A 240 7.17 -2.42 -9.04
CA VAL A 240 8.29 -2.82 -9.91
C VAL A 240 9.48 -3.24 -9.06
N VAL A 241 10.11 -4.35 -9.46
CA VAL A 241 11.41 -4.82 -8.94
C VAL A 241 12.45 -4.71 -10.05
N CYS A 242 13.54 -3.99 -9.80
CA CYS A 242 14.62 -3.80 -10.77
C CYS A 242 15.98 -4.19 -10.16
N ALA A 243 16.87 -4.78 -10.97
CA ALA A 243 18.28 -4.92 -10.61
C ALA A 243 19.16 -5.00 -11.87
N GLY A 244 20.31 -4.32 -11.84
CA GLY A 244 21.22 -4.30 -12.99
C GLY A 244 20.60 -3.68 -14.24
N ARG A 245 19.75 -2.66 -14.06
CA ARG A 245 18.99 -1.92 -15.09
C ARG A 245 18.00 -2.80 -15.86
N LYS A 246 17.56 -3.89 -15.26
CA LYS A 246 16.55 -4.80 -15.79
C LYS A 246 15.40 -4.92 -14.81
N VAL A 247 14.19 -4.97 -15.34
CA VAL A 247 12.97 -5.31 -14.59
C VAL A 247 13.01 -6.82 -14.35
N LEU A 248 12.89 -7.22 -13.09
CA LEU A 248 12.82 -8.63 -12.70
C LEU A 248 11.37 -9.10 -12.62
N ALA A 249 10.49 -8.25 -12.09
CA ALA A 249 9.05 -8.47 -11.99
C ALA A 249 8.32 -7.14 -11.89
N SER A 250 7.05 -7.13 -12.30
CA SER A 250 6.16 -5.98 -12.14
C SER A 250 4.70 -6.40 -11.97
N LEU A 251 3.93 -5.55 -11.32
CA LEU A 251 2.48 -5.63 -11.19
C LEU A 251 1.90 -4.32 -11.74
N PRO A 252 1.32 -4.31 -12.96
CA PRO A 252 0.69 -3.13 -13.52
C PRO A 252 -0.59 -2.75 -12.75
N LEU A 253 -0.73 -1.47 -12.41
CA LEU A 253 -1.91 -0.90 -11.74
C LEU A 253 -2.41 0.34 -12.50
N PRO A 254 -2.83 0.21 -13.77
CA PRO A 254 -3.07 1.35 -14.66
C PRO A 254 -4.27 2.24 -14.29
N ILE A 255 -5.14 1.78 -13.37
CA ILE A 255 -6.29 2.55 -12.90
C ILE A 255 -5.83 3.41 -11.72
N ALA A 256 -5.73 4.71 -11.93
CA ALA A 256 -5.23 5.72 -11.01
C ALA A 256 -3.80 5.47 -10.48
N GLY A 257 -3.07 4.51 -11.06
CA GLY A 257 -1.82 3.99 -10.50
C GLY A 257 -2.00 3.15 -9.23
N LEU A 258 -3.20 2.64 -8.97
CA LEU A 258 -3.58 1.99 -7.70
C LEU A 258 -4.28 0.64 -7.91
N LEU A 259 -5.07 0.49 -8.97
CA LEU A 259 -5.89 -0.71 -9.21
C LEU A 259 -5.58 -1.32 -10.57
N SER A 260 -5.86 -2.62 -10.71
CA SER A 260 -5.77 -3.36 -11.97
C SER A 260 -7.17 -3.74 -12.47
N PRO A 261 -7.40 -3.73 -13.80
CA PRO A 261 -8.63 -4.27 -14.40
C PRO A 261 -8.62 -5.80 -14.51
N GLU A 262 -7.49 -6.45 -14.24
CA GLU A 262 -7.33 -7.90 -14.36
C GLU A 262 -8.13 -8.67 -13.30
N PRO A 263 -8.50 -9.94 -13.55
CA PRO A 263 -9.08 -10.81 -12.54
C PRO A 263 -8.21 -10.92 -11.28
N LEU A 264 -8.85 -11.06 -10.11
CA LEU A 264 -8.17 -11.07 -8.82
C LEU A 264 -7.06 -12.11 -8.75
N GLU A 265 -7.29 -13.31 -9.28
CA GLU A 265 -6.31 -14.41 -9.32
C GLU A 265 -5.05 -14.04 -10.12
N VAL A 266 -5.22 -13.29 -11.22
CA VAL A 266 -4.12 -12.81 -12.04
C VAL A 266 -3.31 -11.76 -11.26
N VAL A 267 -4.00 -10.82 -10.62
CA VAL A 267 -3.37 -9.78 -9.78
C VAL A 267 -2.60 -10.40 -8.61
N VAL A 268 -3.16 -11.41 -7.96
CA VAL A 268 -2.49 -12.12 -6.85
C VAL A 268 -1.25 -12.85 -7.34
N SER A 269 -1.34 -13.58 -8.45
CA SER A 269 -0.15 -14.25 -9.02
C SER A 269 0.94 -13.26 -9.40
N GLN A 270 0.59 -12.11 -10.00
CA GLN A 270 1.57 -11.05 -10.32
C GLN A 270 2.17 -10.42 -9.06
N HIS A 271 1.35 -10.16 -8.04
CA HIS A 271 1.82 -9.65 -6.75
C HIS A 271 2.80 -10.62 -6.06
N GLU A 272 2.50 -11.92 -6.06
CA GLU A 272 3.39 -12.96 -5.53
C GLU A 272 4.72 -13.01 -6.29
N ASN A 273 4.69 -12.94 -7.62
CA ASN A 273 5.91 -12.88 -8.44
C ASN A 273 6.78 -11.65 -8.12
N VAL A 274 6.14 -10.50 -7.85
CA VAL A 274 6.82 -9.26 -7.45
C VAL A 274 7.47 -9.41 -6.07
N GLU A 275 6.76 -9.97 -5.10
CA GLU A 275 7.28 -10.24 -3.75
C GLU A 275 8.45 -11.25 -3.79
N GLU A 276 8.32 -12.34 -4.56
CA GLU A 276 9.38 -13.32 -4.75
C GLU A 276 10.62 -12.72 -5.39
N ALA A 277 10.46 -11.90 -6.45
CA ALA A 277 11.57 -11.21 -7.08
C ALA A 277 12.26 -10.23 -6.11
N ALA A 278 11.49 -9.48 -5.32
CA ALA A 278 12.02 -8.56 -4.31
C ALA A 278 12.85 -9.30 -3.26
N ALA A 279 12.39 -10.48 -2.79
CA ALA A 279 13.12 -11.30 -1.84
C ALA A 279 14.51 -11.76 -2.35
N THR A 280 14.74 -11.81 -3.66
CA THR A 280 16.07 -12.14 -4.23
C THR A 280 17.10 -11.01 -4.13
N LEU A 281 16.67 -9.79 -3.77
CA LEU A 281 17.51 -8.59 -3.77
C LEU A 281 18.19 -8.30 -2.43
N GLY A 282 17.79 -8.97 -1.35
CA GLY A 282 18.33 -8.76 -0.01
C GLY A 282 17.48 -9.40 1.08
N ASN A 283 17.71 -9.00 2.34
CA ASN A 283 16.95 -9.49 3.48
C ASN A 283 15.88 -8.48 3.86
N LEU A 284 14.81 -8.43 3.05
CA LEU A 284 13.73 -7.46 3.19
C LEU A 284 12.84 -7.74 4.41
N PRO A 285 12.22 -6.71 5.00
CA PRO A 285 11.14 -6.92 5.95
C PRO A 285 9.92 -7.58 5.27
N PRO A 286 9.03 -8.23 6.04
CA PRO A 286 7.76 -8.72 5.50
C PRO A 286 6.94 -7.58 4.86
N ALA A 287 6.28 -7.88 3.73
CA ALA A 287 5.47 -6.91 2.98
C ALA A 287 6.24 -5.60 2.64
N PRO A 288 7.39 -5.68 1.94
CA PRO A 288 8.25 -4.55 1.65
C PRO A 288 7.53 -3.40 0.93
N PHE A 289 6.58 -3.69 0.04
CA PHE A 289 5.81 -2.64 -0.66
C PHE A 289 4.83 -1.91 0.26
N SER A 290 4.28 -2.58 1.27
CA SER A 290 3.45 -1.93 2.30
C SER A 290 4.30 -1.01 3.18
N ILE A 291 5.49 -1.45 3.60
CA ILE A 291 6.39 -0.57 4.36
C ILE A 291 6.80 0.63 3.50
N LEU A 292 7.19 0.38 2.24
CA LEU A 292 7.56 1.43 1.30
C LEU A 292 6.45 2.46 1.12
N SER A 293 5.19 2.04 1.02
CA SER A 293 4.06 2.96 0.82
C SER A 293 3.88 3.92 2.01
N PHE A 294 4.10 3.46 3.24
CA PHE A 294 3.98 4.30 4.45
C PHE A 294 5.17 5.24 4.69
N LEU A 295 6.34 5.01 4.06
CA LEU A 295 7.46 5.95 4.14
C LEU A 295 7.14 7.30 3.48
N ALA A 296 6.09 7.35 2.65
CA ALA A 296 5.60 8.57 2.00
C ALA A 296 4.52 9.32 2.77
N LEU A 297 4.02 8.81 3.90
CA LEU A 297 2.82 9.32 4.58
C LEU A 297 3.16 10.36 5.67
N PRO A 298 3.11 11.68 5.41
CA PRO A 298 3.73 12.71 6.26
C PRO A 298 2.94 13.04 7.54
N VAL A 299 1.96 12.21 7.91
CA VAL A 299 1.16 12.35 9.13
C VAL A 299 1.53 11.33 10.20
N ILE A 300 2.39 10.37 9.88
CA ILE A 300 2.89 9.38 10.85
C ILE A 300 4.32 9.74 11.26
N PRO A 301 4.64 9.80 12.57
CA PRO A 301 5.98 10.15 13.05
C PRO A 301 7.05 9.07 12.77
N GLU A 302 8.34 9.40 12.85
CA GLU A 302 8.90 10.76 13.02
C GLU A 302 9.31 11.42 11.70
N LEU A 303 10.03 10.69 10.83
CA LEU A 303 10.48 11.21 9.52
C LEU A 303 9.82 10.48 8.36
N ARG A 304 9.44 11.24 7.32
CA ARG A 304 8.82 10.74 6.09
C ARG A 304 9.39 11.46 4.87
N LEU A 305 9.18 10.92 3.67
CA LEU A 305 9.61 11.55 2.43
C LEU A 305 8.40 11.89 1.56
N THR A 306 8.31 13.14 1.10
CA THR A 306 7.30 13.56 0.10
C THR A 306 8.02 14.02 -1.16
N ASP A 307 7.30 14.33 -2.23
CA ASP A 307 7.91 14.93 -3.43
C ASP A 307 8.57 16.30 -3.17
N LEU A 308 8.24 16.94 -2.05
CA LEU A 308 8.84 18.20 -1.60
C LEU A 308 10.12 18.00 -0.76
N GLY A 309 10.50 16.75 -0.48
CA GLY A 309 11.66 16.40 0.34
C GLY A 309 11.29 15.76 1.67
N LEU A 310 12.30 15.69 2.55
CA LEU A 310 12.23 15.04 3.85
C LEU A 310 11.35 15.87 4.81
N VAL A 311 10.40 15.23 5.46
CA VAL A 311 9.43 15.84 6.37
C VAL A 311 9.67 15.35 7.79
N ASP A 312 9.74 16.29 8.72
CA ASP A 312 9.55 16.01 10.15
C ASP A 312 8.05 16.06 10.46
N ALA A 313 7.45 14.89 10.67
CA ALA A 313 6.01 14.76 10.87
C ALA A 313 5.57 15.11 12.31
N VAL A 314 6.52 15.30 13.23
CA VAL A 314 6.24 15.78 14.59
C VAL A 314 6.17 17.30 14.59
N GLU A 315 7.14 17.95 13.93
CA GLU A 315 7.20 19.42 13.82
C GLU A 315 6.44 19.98 12.60
N PHE A 316 5.88 19.12 11.75
CA PHE A 316 5.19 19.45 10.50
C PHE A 316 6.00 20.40 9.60
N LYS A 317 7.28 20.11 9.40
CA LYS A 317 8.17 20.95 8.58
C LYS A 317 9.04 20.14 7.62
N LEU A 318 9.39 20.76 6.50
CA LEU A 318 10.43 20.23 5.60
C LEU A 318 11.81 20.43 6.23
N ILE A 319 12.62 19.37 6.18
CA ILE A 319 14.03 19.40 6.54
C ILE A 319 14.82 19.80 5.29
N LYS A 320 15.40 21.01 5.33
CA LYS A 320 16.32 21.53 4.31
C LYS A 320 17.74 21.14 4.63
#